data_AF-A0AAV0LH44-F1
#
_entry.id   AF-A0AAV0LH44-F1
#
_cell.length_a   1.000
_cell.length_b   1.000
_cell.length_c   1.000
_cell.angle_alpha   90.00
_cell.angle_beta   90.00
_cell.angle_gamma   90.00
#
_symmetry.space_group_name_H-M   'P 1'
#
loop_
_entity.id
_entity.type
_entity.pdbx_description
1 polymer ?
#
loop_
_entity_poly.entity_id
_entity_poly.type
_entity_poly.pdbx_seq_one_letter_code
_entity_poly.pdbx_strand_id
1 'polypeptide(L)'
;MENWKPHQKFFSSSQFPVAFPPGGLTTLQTLFFCAAMVGFQKSAVVVLVSLIISLSINHSDQLQSSQGQTLIRIQHLLNNPPVLSTWKSSTDFCSLDPTSSVTVVCYQDTITQLHIIGNKGRSLLPRNFSMESFVTTLVSLPTLKVLTLSSLGLWGSLPGKIARLSSLEILNMSSNFLYDTIPGELSSLSTLQSLALDDNMFAGELPHWLGSLPALSVLSLRKNMFNGTLPDSLSNLENLRVLSLSHNYFRGEVPDFSRLTNLQVLDLEDNDFGTEFPQLGNKLVTLVLSKNKFRDGLPTEISSYYQLERLDLSNNNFVGPFPPCLLALPSVTYLNVGSNKFTGMLFENQSCSGELKFVDLSFNLLTGHLPKCLHSKKTIISDGNCLEIGDDQSQKPVSFCRNEALAVGVIPHMKNREGRSSKAAIIALGVIGGVVGGIALVTLIFLLVRKVSASKEIKKYPTRLIMEDASTGYPSKLLQDASKVLQFHLPSSMFTSALLFDDTISIETERMTLLCS
;
A
#
# COMPACT_ATOMS: atom_id res chain seq x y z
N MET A 1 -22.73 -84.92 -4.76
CA MET A 1 -21.89 -83.76 -5.08
C MET A 1 -21.07 -83.40 -3.83
N GLU A 2 -20.10 -84.21 -3.40
CA GLU A 2 -18.85 -84.65 -4.09
C GLU A 2 -17.87 -83.49 -4.27
N ASN A 3 -16.54 -83.61 -4.23
CA ASN A 3 -15.50 -84.60 -3.87
C ASN A 3 -14.18 -83.81 -4.17
N TRP A 4 -13.01 -84.00 -3.57
CA TRP A 4 -12.46 -85.02 -2.66
C TRP A 4 -11.46 -84.40 -1.65
N LYS A 5 -10.86 -85.26 -0.81
CA LYS A 5 -9.87 -85.01 0.26
C LYS A 5 -8.56 -85.82 -0.05
N PRO A 6 -7.60 -86.04 0.89
CA PRO A 6 -6.73 -85.11 1.65
C PRO A 6 -5.24 -85.57 1.65
N HIS A 7 -4.40 -85.06 2.58
CA HIS A 7 -3.39 -85.75 3.45
C HIS A 7 -2.21 -84.79 3.77
N GLN A 8 -1.69 -84.55 4.99
CA GLN A 8 -1.86 -85.05 6.39
C GLN A 8 -0.98 -86.23 6.88
N LYS A 9 0.14 -85.89 7.56
CA LYS A 9 0.82 -86.49 8.76
C LYS A 9 2.00 -85.53 9.15
N PHE A 10 2.44 -85.22 10.37
CA PHE A 10 2.28 -85.65 11.79
C PHE A 10 3.20 -86.78 12.34
N PHE A 11 3.57 -86.62 13.64
CA PHE A 11 4.49 -87.40 14.52
C PHE A 11 6.01 -87.11 14.36
N SER A 12 6.87 -87.15 15.41
CA SER A 12 6.66 -87.31 16.88
C SER A 12 7.83 -86.76 17.72
N SER A 13 7.60 -86.58 19.03
CA SER A 13 8.57 -86.17 20.07
C SER A 13 9.27 -87.33 20.80
N SER A 14 10.46 -87.09 21.37
CA SER A 14 11.07 -87.87 22.47
C SER A 14 12.05 -87.02 23.31
N GLN A 15 12.46 -87.49 24.50
CA GLN A 15 13.09 -86.71 25.58
C GLN A 15 14.51 -87.19 25.96
N PHE A 16 15.23 -86.32 26.72
CA PHE A 16 16.26 -86.51 27.78
C PHE A 16 16.75 -87.94 28.16
N PRO A 17 17.99 -88.13 28.73
CA PRO A 17 18.63 -87.27 29.76
C PRO A 17 20.19 -87.14 29.70
N VAL A 18 20.82 -86.85 30.86
CA VAL A 18 22.20 -86.36 31.07
C VAL A 18 23.05 -87.34 31.93
N ALA A 19 24.36 -87.51 31.65
CA ALA A 19 25.40 -87.89 32.63
C ALA A 19 26.86 -87.66 32.15
N PHE A 20 27.80 -87.56 33.09
CA PHE A 20 29.28 -87.41 33.00
C PHE A 20 29.97 -88.64 33.66
N PRO A 21 31.33 -88.73 33.86
CA PRO A 21 32.51 -88.11 33.22
C PRO A 21 33.36 -89.26 32.57
N PRO A 22 34.67 -89.55 32.87
CA PRO A 22 35.89 -88.74 33.06
C PRO A 22 37.11 -89.16 32.19
N GLY A 23 38.21 -88.38 32.25
CA GLY A 23 39.59 -88.92 32.10
C GLY A 23 40.58 -88.12 31.23
N GLY A 24 41.75 -87.78 31.79
CA GLY A 24 42.96 -87.40 31.03
C GLY A 24 43.42 -85.93 31.11
N LEU A 25 44.58 -85.69 31.75
CA LEU A 25 45.46 -84.53 31.52
C LEU A 25 46.27 -84.78 30.21
N THR A 26 46.86 -83.81 29.50
CA THR A 26 47.93 -82.90 29.98
C THR A 26 48.07 -81.56 29.24
N THR A 27 48.31 -80.52 30.04
CA THR A 27 49.10 -79.30 29.77
C THR A 27 49.84 -79.13 28.42
N LEU A 28 49.26 -78.39 27.46
CA LEU A 28 50.03 -77.54 26.53
C LEU A 28 49.28 -76.35 25.88
N GLN A 29 48.07 -75.99 26.31
CA GLN A 29 47.23 -74.99 25.61
C GLN A 29 46.99 -73.64 26.34
N THR A 30 47.38 -73.51 27.61
CA THR A 30 47.02 -72.34 28.44
C THR A 30 47.78 -71.04 28.15
N LEU A 31 48.86 -71.06 27.34
CA LEU A 31 49.64 -69.86 27.03
C LEU A 31 49.18 -69.08 25.79
N PHE A 32 48.45 -69.70 24.85
CA PHE A 32 48.00 -69.01 23.64
C PHE A 32 46.72 -68.17 23.82
N PHE A 33 45.83 -68.55 24.75
CA PHE A 33 44.55 -67.85 24.95
C PHE A 33 44.66 -66.51 25.68
N CYS A 34 45.73 -66.29 26.46
CA CYS A 34 45.86 -65.06 27.26
C CYS A 34 46.16 -63.81 26.41
N ALA A 35 46.86 -63.98 25.27
CA ALA A 35 47.16 -62.87 24.36
C ALA A 35 45.93 -62.40 23.55
N ALA A 36 45.05 -63.32 23.16
CA ALA A 36 43.87 -63.01 22.33
C ALA A 36 42.83 -62.14 23.05
N MET A 37 42.59 -62.40 24.35
CA MET A 37 41.57 -61.72 25.15
C MET A 37 41.86 -60.21 25.33
N VAL A 38 43.13 -59.83 25.47
CA VAL A 38 43.56 -58.43 25.60
C VAL A 38 43.38 -57.65 24.29
N GLY A 39 43.54 -58.32 23.14
CA GLY A 39 43.26 -57.74 21.83
C GLY A 39 41.76 -57.47 21.63
N PHE A 40 40.91 -58.44 21.97
CA PHE A 40 39.46 -58.32 21.78
C PHE A 40 38.82 -57.26 22.67
N GLN A 41 39.24 -57.10 23.94
CA GLN A 41 38.73 -56.00 24.77
C GLN A 41 39.10 -54.62 24.21
N LYS A 42 40.31 -54.43 23.68
CA LYS A 42 40.69 -53.15 23.04
C LYS A 42 39.89 -52.89 21.77
N SER A 43 39.66 -53.90 20.94
CA SER A 43 38.79 -53.77 19.77
C SER A 43 37.34 -53.43 20.16
N ALA A 44 36.76 -54.14 21.13
CA ALA A 44 35.41 -53.88 21.62
C ALA A 44 35.27 -52.48 22.23
N VAL A 45 36.25 -52.00 23.01
CA VAL A 45 36.26 -50.64 23.55
C VAL A 45 36.44 -49.60 22.46
N VAL A 46 37.30 -49.82 21.45
CA VAL A 46 37.42 -48.90 20.29
C VAL A 46 36.13 -48.85 19.49
N VAL A 47 35.46 -49.99 19.25
CA VAL A 47 34.15 -50.00 18.57
C VAL A 47 33.06 -49.34 19.42
N LEU A 48 33.03 -49.57 20.74
CA LEU A 48 32.05 -48.93 21.63
C LEU A 48 32.30 -47.43 21.76
N VAL A 49 33.57 -47.00 21.83
CA VAL A 49 33.95 -45.57 21.81
C VAL A 49 33.69 -44.95 20.44
N SER A 50 33.85 -45.67 19.33
CA SER A 50 33.43 -45.21 18.01
C SER A 50 31.90 -45.11 17.89
N LEU A 51 31.14 -46.04 18.47
CA LEU A 51 29.67 -45.97 18.54
C LEU A 51 29.22 -44.80 19.43
N ILE A 52 29.83 -44.64 20.59
CA ILE A 52 29.56 -43.52 21.50
C ILE A 52 29.97 -42.20 20.84
N ILE A 53 31.07 -42.15 20.08
CA ILE A 53 31.43 -40.97 19.29
C ILE A 53 30.45 -40.75 18.13
N SER A 54 29.92 -41.77 17.46
CA SER A 54 28.87 -41.58 16.44
C SER A 54 27.47 -41.32 17.02
N LEU A 55 27.28 -41.49 18.32
CA LEU A 55 26.09 -41.11 19.09
C LEU A 55 26.29 -39.81 19.91
N SER A 56 27.53 -39.32 20.03
CA SER A 56 27.93 -38.09 20.74
C SER A 56 28.53 -37.03 19.80
N ILE A 57 28.73 -37.36 18.53
CA ILE A 57 28.18 -36.55 17.45
C ILE A 57 26.69 -36.45 17.75
N ASN A 58 26.35 -35.47 18.59
CA ASN A 58 25.16 -34.69 18.31
C ASN A 58 25.22 -34.39 16.82
N HIS A 59 24.18 -34.74 16.08
CA HIS A 59 23.83 -33.90 14.96
C HIS A 59 23.54 -32.51 15.56
N SER A 60 24.56 -31.65 15.54
CA SER A 60 24.33 -30.30 15.09
C SER A 60 23.71 -30.44 13.69
N ASP A 61 22.37 -30.39 13.63
CA ASP A 61 21.57 -30.45 12.41
C ASP A 61 21.71 -29.14 11.60
N GLN A 62 22.97 -28.77 11.36
CA GLN A 62 23.39 -27.77 10.39
C GLN A 62 23.45 -28.36 8.97
N LEU A 63 22.70 -29.45 8.73
CA LEU A 63 22.24 -29.84 7.41
C LEU A 63 21.20 -28.79 6.96
N GLN A 64 21.72 -27.66 6.47
CA GLN A 64 21.02 -26.39 6.27
C GLN A 64 19.55 -26.55 5.86
N SER A 65 18.65 -25.95 6.65
CA SER A 65 17.20 -26.10 6.50
C SER A 65 16.73 -25.80 5.07
N SER A 66 15.61 -26.41 4.66
CA SER A 66 15.01 -26.20 3.34
C SER A 66 14.74 -24.71 3.05
N GLN A 67 14.44 -23.93 4.08
CA GLN A 67 14.29 -22.48 4.01
C GLN A 67 15.63 -21.76 3.81
N GLY A 68 16.70 -22.17 4.51
CA GLY A 68 18.06 -21.64 4.29
C GLY A 68 18.59 -21.94 2.88
N GLN A 69 18.39 -23.15 2.37
CA GLN A 69 18.71 -23.49 0.97
C GLN A 69 17.90 -22.65 -0.03
N THR A 70 16.67 -22.29 0.32
CA THR A 70 15.83 -21.38 -0.50
C THR A 70 16.38 -19.96 -0.52
N LEU A 71 16.91 -19.44 0.60
CA LEU A 71 17.62 -18.15 0.62
C LEU A 71 18.89 -18.15 -0.25
N ILE A 72 19.67 -19.23 -0.27
CA ILE A 72 20.83 -19.36 -1.16
C ILE A 72 20.40 -19.39 -2.64
N ARG A 73 19.27 -20.02 -2.99
CA ARG A 73 18.70 -19.95 -4.34
C ARG A 73 18.26 -18.53 -4.70
N ILE A 74 17.64 -17.80 -3.78
CA ILE A 74 17.26 -16.39 -3.93
C ILE A 74 18.49 -15.49 -4.18
N GLN A 75 19.56 -15.64 -3.38
CA GLN A 75 20.84 -14.97 -3.58
C GLN A 75 21.41 -15.17 -4.99
N HIS A 76 21.37 -16.42 -5.48
CA HIS A 76 21.87 -16.75 -6.81
C HIS A 76 21.00 -16.14 -7.93
N LEU A 77 19.66 -16.21 -7.82
CA LEU A 77 18.73 -15.62 -8.78
C LEU A 77 18.80 -14.08 -8.81
N LEU A 78 19.17 -13.42 -7.70
CA LEU A 78 19.47 -11.98 -7.63
C LEU A 78 20.85 -11.61 -8.19
N ASN A 79 21.52 -12.55 -8.86
CA ASN A 79 22.89 -12.46 -9.40
C ASN A 79 23.94 -12.12 -8.34
N ASN A 80 23.90 -12.83 -7.20
CA ASN A 80 24.88 -12.78 -6.10
C ASN A 80 25.27 -11.35 -5.68
N PRO A 81 24.30 -10.50 -5.28
CA PRO A 81 24.54 -9.09 -5.06
C PRO A 81 25.44 -8.87 -3.82
N PRO A 82 26.29 -7.81 -3.77
CA PRO A 82 27.27 -7.63 -2.68
C PRO A 82 26.66 -7.59 -1.28
N VAL A 83 25.45 -7.04 -1.17
CA VAL A 83 24.58 -7.02 0.02
C VAL A 83 24.32 -8.42 0.60
N LEU A 84 24.32 -9.48 -0.21
CA LEU A 84 24.12 -10.88 0.20
C LEU A 84 25.44 -11.69 0.19
N SER A 85 26.61 -11.06 0.10
CA SER A 85 27.90 -11.77 -0.04
C SER A 85 28.32 -12.60 1.19
N THR A 86 27.70 -12.37 2.35
CA THR A 86 27.93 -13.14 3.58
C THR A 86 27.20 -14.47 3.61
N TRP A 87 26.16 -14.66 2.80
CA TRP A 87 25.32 -15.86 2.79
C TRP A 87 26.04 -17.04 2.13
N LYS A 88 26.05 -18.18 2.82
CA LYS A 88 26.73 -19.44 2.44
C LYS A 88 25.86 -20.65 2.79
N SER A 89 26.21 -21.83 2.27
CA SER A 89 25.56 -23.11 2.63
C SER A 89 25.72 -23.53 4.10
N SER A 90 26.61 -22.88 4.86
CA SER A 90 26.79 -23.06 6.30
C SER A 90 26.25 -21.89 7.14
N THR A 91 25.59 -20.90 6.52
CA THR A 91 24.99 -19.77 7.24
C THR A 91 23.75 -20.26 8.00
N ASP A 92 23.76 -20.08 9.33
CA ASP A 92 22.54 -19.93 10.10
C ASP A 92 21.94 -18.56 9.77
N PHE A 93 20.71 -18.55 9.29
CA PHE A 93 19.99 -17.33 8.88
C PHE A 93 19.19 -16.71 10.02
N CYS A 94 18.91 -17.46 11.08
CA CYS A 94 18.12 -17.03 12.23
C CYS A 94 18.98 -16.32 13.29
N SER A 95 20.30 -16.52 13.26
CA SER A 95 21.28 -15.80 14.09
C SER A 95 22.01 -14.66 13.36
N LEU A 96 21.50 -14.18 12.22
CA LEU A 96 22.11 -13.05 11.50
C LEU A 96 21.74 -11.71 12.13
N ASP A 97 22.75 -10.89 12.44
CA ASP A 97 22.53 -9.50 12.83
C ASP A 97 21.81 -8.71 11.70
N PRO A 98 20.75 -7.95 12.01
CA PRO A 98 20.04 -7.15 11.02
C PRO A 98 20.90 -5.97 10.56
N THR A 99 20.94 -5.77 9.24
CA THR A 99 21.61 -4.63 8.60
C THR A 99 20.60 -3.72 7.93
N SER A 100 21.02 -2.52 7.53
CA SER A 100 20.18 -1.57 6.76
C SER A 100 19.69 -2.12 5.41
N SER A 101 20.35 -3.14 4.87
CA SER A 101 20.08 -3.70 3.54
C SER A 101 19.62 -5.18 3.55
N VAL A 102 19.83 -5.90 4.64
CA VAL A 102 19.37 -7.29 4.83
C VAL A 102 18.83 -7.46 6.24
N THR A 103 17.64 -8.03 6.36
CA THR A 103 17.11 -8.54 7.64
C THR A 103 16.36 -9.83 7.38
N VAL A 104 16.69 -10.87 8.13
CA VAL A 104 15.95 -12.14 8.16
C VAL A 104 15.47 -12.32 9.60
N VAL A 105 14.18 -12.59 9.81
CA VAL A 105 13.65 -12.85 11.15
C VAL A 105 12.95 -14.21 11.16
N CYS A 106 13.38 -15.05 12.09
CA CYS A 106 12.78 -16.36 12.34
C CYS A 106 11.84 -16.32 13.55
N TYR A 107 10.82 -17.16 13.52
CA TYR A 107 9.97 -17.49 14.67
C TYR A 107 9.79 -19.01 14.70
N GLN A 108 10.10 -19.63 15.84
CA GLN A 108 10.10 -21.10 16.00
C GLN A 108 10.88 -21.77 14.84
N ASP A 109 12.09 -21.27 14.58
CA ASP A 109 13.02 -21.71 13.53
C ASP A 109 12.49 -21.65 12.08
N THR A 110 11.35 -21.00 11.86
CA THR A 110 10.81 -20.70 10.52
C THR A 110 10.99 -19.24 10.14
N ILE A 111 11.40 -18.96 8.91
CA ILE A 111 11.54 -17.60 8.38
C ILE A 111 10.16 -16.96 8.25
N THR A 112 9.96 -15.82 8.92
CA THR A 112 8.70 -15.05 8.91
C THR A 112 8.86 -13.66 8.31
N GLN A 113 10.06 -13.08 8.34
CA GLN A 113 10.35 -11.80 7.70
C GLN A 113 11.61 -11.91 6.84
N LEU A 114 11.54 -11.38 5.61
CA LEU A 114 12.65 -11.32 4.68
C LEU A 114 12.70 -9.92 4.05
N HIS A 115 13.77 -9.17 4.37
CA HIS A 115 14.05 -7.87 3.78
C HIS A 115 15.38 -7.95 3.03
N ILE A 116 15.36 -7.62 1.75
CA ILE A 116 16.53 -7.45 0.90
C ILE A 116 16.36 -6.13 0.15
N ILE A 117 17.22 -5.16 0.46
CA ILE A 117 17.20 -3.81 -0.10
C ILE A 117 18.55 -3.58 -0.80
N GLY A 118 18.51 -3.43 -2.12
CA GLY A 118 19.68 -3.10 -2.93
C GLY A 118 19.97 -1.61 -2.99
N ASN A 119 20.94 -1.23 -3.82
CA ASN A 119 21.30 0.17 -4.03
C ASN A 119 20.36 0.82 -5.06
N LYS A 120 19.86 2.03 -4.76
CA LYS A 120 19.09 2.83 -5.72
C LYS A 120 19.92 3.06 -6.99
N GLY A 121 19.29 3.00 -8.16
CA GLY A 121 19.97 3.10 -9.46
C GLY A 121 20.65 1.82 -9.95
N ARG A 122 20.43 0.66 -9.32
CA ARG A 122 20.85 -0.64 -9.86
C ARG A 122 20.15 -0.91 -11.20
N SER A 123 20.89 -1.36 -12.19
CA SER A 123 20.35 -1.80 -13.49
C SER A 123 19.51 -3.09 -13.36
N LEU A 124 18.75 -3.41 -14.41
CA LEU A 124 17.99 -4.66 -14.50
C LEU A 124 18.89 -5.88 -14.27
N LEU A 125 18.36 -6.90 -13.59
CA LEU A 125 19.00 -8.21 -13.50
C LEU A 125 19.25 -8.80 -14.92
N PRO A 126 20.28 -9.66 -15.10
CA PRO A 126 20.68 -10.09 -16.44
C PRO A 126 19.58 -10.84 -17.19
N ARG A 127 19.70 -10.96 -18.53
CA ARG A 127 18.66 -11.52 -19.41
C ARG A 127 18.26 -12.99 -19.15
N ASN A 128 18.99 -13.70 -18.29
CA ASN A 128 18.64 -15.06 -17.83
C ASN A 128 17.78 -15.06 -16.54
N PHE A 129 17.54 -13.90 -15.93
CA PHE A 129 16.61 -13.76 -14.82
C PHE A 129 15.17 -14.11 -15.28
N SER A 130 14.42 -14.75 -14.39
CA SER A 130 13.03 -15.11 -14.61
C SER A 130 12.24 -14.84 -13.33
N MET A 131 11.33 -13.87 -13.39
CA MET A 131 10.45 -13.54 -12.27
C MET A 131 9.58 -14.74 -11.85
N GLU A 132 9.13 -15.53 -12.82
CA GLU A 132 8.41 -16.79 -12.60
C GLU A 132 9.22 -17.80 -11.75
N SER A 133 10.51 -17.99 -12.07
CA SER A 133 11.41 -18.85 -11.30
C SER A 133 11.70 -18.29 -9.90
N PHE A 134 11.88 -16.96 -9.82
CA PHE A 134 12.13 -16.25 -8.58
C PHE A 134 10.95 -16.31 -7.60
N VAL A 135 9.71 -16.03 -8.05
CA VAL A 135 8.52 -16.18 -7.21
C VAL A 135 8.22 -17.65 -6.90
N THR A 136 8.45 -18.57 -7.85
CA THR A 136 8.34 -20.02 -7.57
C THR A 136 9.34 -20.47 -6.48
N THR A 137 10.49 -19.80 -6.35
CA THR A 137 11.44 -20.02 -5.26
C THR A 137 10.94 -19.37 -3.95
N LEU A 138 10.49 -18.11 -3.97
CA LEU A 138 9.97 -17.39 -2.80
C LEU A 138 8.80 -18.12 -2.11
N VAL A 139 7.86 -18.70 -2.87
CA VAL A 139 6.71 -19.44 -2.30
C VAL A 139 7.10 -20.77 -1.60
N SER A 140 8.39 -21.13 -1.60
CA SER A 140 8.93 -22.19 -0.74
C SER A 140 9.17 -21.73 0.71
N LEU A 141 8.89 -20.46 1.03
CA LEU A 141 8.88 -19.88 2.38
C LEU A 141 7.43 -19.52 2.82
N PRO A 142 6.51 -20.49 3.00
CA PRO A 142 5.07 -20.24 3.21
C PRO A 142 4.74 -19.49 4.52
N THR A 143 5.70 -19.43 5.45
CA THR A 143 5.61 -18.74 6.74
C THR A 143 5.89 -17.23 6.67
N LEU A 144 6.21 -16.69 5.49
CA LEU A 144 6.47 -15.25 5.33
C LEU A 144 5.24 -14.39 5.63
N LYS A 145 5.38 -13.54 6.66
CA LYS A 145 4.49 -12.42 6.99
C LYS A 145 4.98 -11.11 6.37
N VAL A 146 6.29 -10.91 6.24
CA VAL A 146 6.87 -9.68 5.69
C VAL A 146 7.86 -10.01 4.58
N LEU A 147 7.64 -9.44 3.39
CA LEU A 147 8.53 -9.55 2.24
C LEU A 147 8.86 -8.16 1.69
N THR A 148 10.11 -7.73 1.85
CA THR A 148 10.64 -6.49 1.26
C THR A 148 11.76 -6.83 0.27
N LEU A 149 11.59 -6.45 -0.99
CA LEU A 149 12.48 -6.75 -2.11
C LEU A 149 12.71 -5.50 -2.97
N SER A 150 13.37 -4.48 -2.41
CA SER A 150 13.48 -3.14 -3.01
C SER A 150 14.84 -2.87 -3.66
N SER A 151 14.87 -2.09 -4.75
CA SER A 151 16.10 -1.66 -5.43
C SER A 151 16.99 -2.83 -5.89
N LEU A 152 16.35 -3.95 -6.27
CA LEU A 152 17.05 -5.19 -6.62
C LEU A 152 17.29 -5.34 -8.13
N GLY A 153 16.67 -4.51 -8.96
CA GLY A 153 16.72 -4.64 -10.42
C GLY A 153 15.81 -5.75 -10.95
N LEU A 154 14.83 -6.18 -10.15
CA LEU A 154 13.81 -7.17 -10.55
C LEU A 154 13.01 -6.63 -11.74
N TRP A 155 12.73 -7.48 -12.73
CA TRP A 155 11.97 -7.11 -13.93
C TRP A 155 11.10 -8.26 -14.43
N GLY A 156 10.05 -7.94 -15.18
CA GLY A 156 8.99 -8.86 -15.56
C GLY A 156 7.65 -8.45 -14.95
N SER A 157 6.56 -9.06 -15.42
CA SER A 157 5.27 -8.97 -14.72
C SER A 157 5.29 -9.76 -13.42
N LEU A 158 4.47 -9.33 -12.45
CA LEU A 158 4.38 -9.97 -11.13
C LEU A 158 3.50 -11.23 -11.21
N PRO A 159 4.04 -12.45 -10.96
CA PRO A 159 3.26 -13.68 -11.06
C PRO A 159 2.26 -13.81 -9.90
N GLY A 160 0.99 -14.07 -10.22
CA GLY A 160 -0.07 -14.34 -9.25
C GLY A 160 0.24 -15.47 -8.26
N LYS A 161 1.19 -16.35 -8.59
CA LYS A 161 1.79 -17.34 -7.67
C LYS A 161 2.23 -16.75 -6.34
N ILE A 162 2.62 -15.47 -6.26
CA ILE A 162 3.04 -14.81 -5.01
C ILE A 162 1.95 -14.88 -3.92
N ALA A 163 0.66 -14.93 -4.32
CA ALA A 163 -0.46 -15.08 -3.41
C ALA A 163 -0.50 -16.43 -2.65
N ARG A 164 0.36 -17.40 -3.01
CA ARG A 164 0.59 -18.63 -2.22
C ARG A 164 1.27 -18.36 -0.87
N LEU A 165 1.83 -17.16 -0.66
CA LEU A 165 2.24 -16.69 0.66
C LEU A 165 1.03 -16.23 1.47
N SER A 166 0.11 -17.14 1.80
CA SER A 166 -1.17 -16.83 2.44
C SER A 166 -1.07 -16.26 3.87
N SER A 167 0.15 -16.17 4.41
CA SER A 167 0.47 -15.57 5.71
C SER A 167 0.89 -14.09 5.59
N LEU A 168 0.97 -13.54 4.37
CA LEU A 168 1.65 -12.27 4.09
C LEU A 168 0.83 -11.07 4.57
N GLU A 169 1.47 -10.24 5.38
CA GLU A 169 0.94 -9.01 5.99
C GLU A 169 1.55 -7.76 5.34
N ILE A 170 2.81 -7.83 4.91
CA ILE A 170 3.52 -6.73 4.22
C ILE A 170 4.17 -7.26 2.94
N LEU A 171 3.80 -6.67 1.81
CA LEU A 171 4.47 -6.85 0.51
C LEU A 171 5.04 -5.52 0.04
N ASN A 172 6.36 -5.42 -0.04
CA ASN A 172 7.07 -4.27 -0.61
C ASN A 172 8.02 -4.72 -1.72
N MET A 173 7.78 -4.28 -2.96
CA MET A 173 8.63 -4.52 -4.13
C MET A 173 9.02 -3.21 -4.84
N SER A 174 9.08 -2.11 -4.08
CA SER A 174 9.30 -0.75 -4.60
C SER A 174 10.70 -0.51 -5.17
N SER A 175 10.85 0.45 -6.09
CA SER A 175 12.10 0.74 -6.81
C SER A 175 12.64 -0.49 -7.58
N ASN A 176 11.86 -0.99 -8.54
CA ASN A 176 12.25 -2.07 -9.44
C ASN A 176 11.72 -1.78 -10.86
N PHE A 177 11.78 -2.76 -11.76
CA PHE A 177 11.32 -2.67 -13.15
C PHE A 177 10.18 -3.67 -13.42
N LEU A 178 9.27 -3.82 -12.46
CA LEU A 178 8.07 -4.65 -12.59
C LEU A 178 7.05 -3.96 -13.50
N TYR A 179 6.33 -4.72 -14.34
CA TYR A 179 5.38 -4.17 -15.31
C TYR A 179 4.09 -5.00 -15.44
N ASP A 180 3.25 -4.67 -16.42
CA ASP A 180 1.87 -5.15 -16.62
C ASP A 180 0.95 -4.76 -15.44
N THR A 181 -0.22 -5.40 -15.33
CA THR A 181 -1.20 -5.17 -14.26
C THR A 181 -0.83 -5.88 -12.96
N ILE A 182 -1.30 -5.36 -11.82
CA ILE A 182 -1.27 -6.10 -10.54
C ILE A 182 -2.07 -7.42 -10.69
N PRO A 183 -1.50 -8.60 -10.41
CA PRO A 183 -2.16 -9.90 -10.65
C PRO A 183 -3.36 -10.11 -9.73
N GLY A 184 -4.46 -10.63 -10.28
CA GLY A 184 -5.75 -10.76 -9.58
C GLY A 184 -5.73 -11.74 -8.41
N GLU A 185 -4.80 -12.69 -8.39
CA GLU A 185 -4.63 -13.68 -7.32
C GLU A 185 -4.27 -13.05 -5.97
N LEU A 186 -3.68 -11.83 -5.96
CA LEU A 186 -3.40 -11.07 -4.75
C LEU A 186 -4.66 -10.75 -3.92
N SER A 187 -5.86 -10.77 -4.53
CA SER A 187 -7.14 -10.69 -3.82
C SER A 187 -7.35 -11.77 -2.76
N SER A 188 -6.62 -12.89 -2.83
CA SER A 188 -6.68 -13.96 -1.83
C SER A 188 -5.84 -13.71 -0.56
N LEU A 189 -5.00 -12.68 -0.54
CA LEU A 189 -4.18 -12.31 0.63
C LEU A 189 -4.97 -11.50 1.66
N SER A 190 -5.96 -12.14 2.30
CA SER A 190 -6.83 -11.49 3.29
C SER A 190 -6.10 -10.90 4.51
N THR A 191 -4.86 -11.35 4.78
CA THR A 191 -3.98 -10.86 5.85
C THR A 191 -3.18 -9.60 5.48
N LEU A 192 -3.22 -9.17 4.21
CA LEU A 192 -2.34 -8.12 3.70
C LEU A 192 -2.71 -6.73 4.26
N GLN A 193 -1.84 -6.20 5.11
CA GLN A 193 -1.97 -4.90 5.77
C GLN A 193 -1.22 -3.78 5.03
N SER A 194 -0.19 -4.11 4.24
CA SER A 194 0.60 -3.13 3.50
C SER A 194 1.00 -3.65 2.12
N LEU A 195 0.66 -2.90 1.07
CA LEU A 195 1.08 -3.13 -0.31
C LEU A 195 1.83 -1.90 -0.83
N ALA A 196 3.14 -2.06 -1.07
CA ALA A 196 4.02 -1.03 -1.58
C ALA A 196 4.69 -1.50 -2.90
N LEU A 197 4.30 -0.87 -4.01
CA LEU A 197 4.79 -1.13 -5.37
C LEU A 197 5.30 0.16 -6.03
N ASP A 198 5.74 1.14 -5.24
CA ASP A 198 6.20 2.44 -5.76
C ASP A 198 7.38 2.27 -6.75
N ASP A 199 7.59 3.25 -7.63
CA ASP A 199 8.81 3.39 -8.43
C ASP A 199 9.07 2.12 -9.27
N ASN A 200 8.10 1.82 -10.14
CA ASN A 200 8.01 0.65 -10.99
C ASN A 200 7.36 1.03 -12.34
N MET A 201 7.00 0.06 -13.17
CA MET A 201 6.37 0.23 -14.49
C MET A 201 5.01 -0.49 -14.59
N PHE A 202 4.31 -0.69 -13.47
CA PHE A 202 2.96 -1.27 -13.48
C PHE A 202 1.99 -0.37 -14.24
N ALA A 203 1.05 -0.95 -14.98
CA ALA A 203 0.20 -0.23 -15.92
C ALA A 203 -1.24 -0.75 -15.97
N GLY A 204 -2.13 0.06 -16.55
CA GLY A 204 -3.57 -0.23 -16.68
C GLY A 204 -4.40 0.32 -15.53
N GLU A 205 -5.66 -0.09 -15.47
CA GLU A 205 -6.61 0.40 -14.46
C GLU A 205 -6.40 -0.26 -13.08
N LEU A 206 -6.67 0.48 -12.01
CA LEU A 206 -6.49 -0.01 -10.64
C LEU A 206 -7.55 -1.08 -10.30
N PRO A 207 -7.17 -2.32 -9.95
CA PRO A 207 -8.15 -3.39 -9.83
C PRO A 207 -9.14 -3.23 -8.67
N HIS A 208 -10.43 -3.34 -8.96
CA HIS A 208 -11.52 -3.19 -7.97
C HIS A 208 -11.41 -4.11 -6.75
N TRP A 209 -10.77 -5.29 -6.87
CA TRP A 209 -10.59 -6.24 -5.77
C TRP A 209 -9.64 -5.73 -4.69
N LEU A 210 -8.81 -4.71 -4.95
CA LEU A 210 -7.99 -4.08 -3.91
C LEU A 210 -8.86 -3.54 -2.77
N GLY A 211 -10.02 -2.97 -3.11
CA GLY A 211 -11.05 -2.52 -2.17
C GLY A 211 -11.78 -3.64 -1.41
N SER A 212 -11.37 -4.90 -1.58
CA SER A 212 -11.91 -6.08 -0.87
C SER A 212 -10.91 -6.71 0.11
N LEU A 213 -9.72 -6.11 0.30
CA LEU A 213 -8.70 -6.59 1.25
C LEU A 213 -8.99 -6.03 2.66
N PRO A 214 -9.51 -6.82 3.61
CA PRO A 214 -10.10 -6.29 4.85
C PRO A 214 -9.07 -5.72 5.82
N ALA A 215 -7.82 -6.20 5.77
CA ALA A 215 -6.74 -5.77 6.65
C ALA A 215 -5.95 -4.56 6.11
N LEU A 216 -6.20 -4.10 4.87
CA LEU A 216 -5.30 -3.19 4.17
C LEU A 216 -5.28 -1.79 4.81
N SER A 217 -4.10 -1.42 5.32
CA SER A 217 -3.85 -0.16 6.04
C SER A 217 -2.94 0.81 5.26
N VAL A 218 -2.12 0.29 4.34
CA VAL A 218 -1.20 1.07 3.49
C VAL A 218 -1.29 0.58 2.05
N LEU A 219 -1.62 1.48 1.12
CA LEU A 219 -1.55 1.26 -0.32
C LEU A 219 -0.69 2.35 -0.95
N SER A 220 0.50 1.98 -1.43
CA SER A 220 1.47 2.89 -2.06
C SER A 220 1.86 2.37 -3.44
N LEU A 221 1.45 3.12 -4.48
CA LEU A 221 1.58 2.75 -5.90
C LEU A 221 2.20 3.89 -6.72
N ARG A 222 2.96 4.79 -6.08
CA ARG A 222 3.50 6.01 -6.70
C ARG A 222 4.45 5.70 -7.84
N LYS A 223 4.64 6.62 -8.78
CA LYS A 223 5.65 6.52 -9.86
C LYS A 223 5.53 5.19 -10.60
N ASN A 224 4.35 5.01 -11.20
CA ASN A 224 4.00 3.89 -12.06
C ASN A 224 3.30 4.45 -13.31
N MET A 225 2.65 3.59 -14.10
CA MET A 225 1.89 3.95 -15.30
C MET A 225 0.41 3.54 -15.16
N PHE A 226 -0.14 3.52 -13.93
CA PHE A 226 -1.55 3.26 -13.71
C PHE A 226 -2.41 4.37 -14.33
N ASN A 227 -3.60 4.01 -14.81
CA ASN A 227 -4.50 4.92 -15.49
C ASN A 227 -5.98 4.60 -15.21
N GLY A 228 -6.89 5.28 -15.90
CA GLY A 228 -8.33 5.13 -15.69
C GLY A 228 -8.84 5.89 -14.46
N THR A 229 -10.03 5.56 -14.01
CA THR A 229 -10.63 6.09 -12.77
C THR A 229 -10.24 5.22 -11.57
N LEU A 230 -10.30 5.77 -10.36
CA LEU A 230 -10.22 4.94 -9.15
C LEU A 230 -11.53 4.15 -8.98
N PRO A 231 -11.49 2.88 -8.58
CA PRO A 231 -12.69 2.10 -8.34
C PRO A 231 -13.33 2.49 -6.99
N ASP A 232 -14.65 2.67 -6.99
CA ASP A 232 -15.44 3.02 -5.80
C ASP A 232 -15.22 2.08 -4.61
N SER A 233 -14.82 0.84 -4.88
CA SER A 233 -14.53 -0.16 -3.85
C SER A 233 -13.42 0.24 -2.88
N LEU A 234 -12.53 1.19 -3.23
CA LEU A 234 -11.56 1.75 -2.29
C LEU A 234 -12.22 2.39 -1.06
N SER A 235 -13.46 2.89 -1.18
CA SER A 235 -14.25 3.44 -0.06
C SER A 235 -14.63 2.41 1.03
N ASN A 236 -14.44 1.10 0.76
CA ASN A 236 -14.71 0.02 1.72
C ASN A 236 -13.46 -0.37 2.54
N LEU A 237 -12.31 0.27 2.33
CA LEU A 237 -11.08 -0.03 3.06
C LEU A 237 -11.06 0.67 4.43
N GLU A 238 -11.95 0.27 5.33
CA GLU A 238 -12.17 0.95 6.62
C GLU A 238 -10.91 0.99 7.54
N ASN A 239 -9.91 0.13 7.28
CA ASN A 239 -8.60 0.13 7.95
C ASN A 239 -7.52 1.01 7.30
N LEU A 240 -7.80 1.63 6.14
CA LEU A 240 -6.81 2.39 5.35
C LEU A 240 -6.37 3.66 6.08
N ARG A 241 -5.05 3.81 6.22
CA ARG A 241 -4.39 4.97 6.85
C ARG A 241 -3.56 5.77 5.84
N VAL A 242 -2.99 5.10 4.85
CA VAL A 242 -2.16 5.70 3.80
C VAL A 242 -2.67 5.25 2.43
N LEU A 243 -3.09 6.21 1.61
CA LEU A 243 -3.33 6.04 0.18
C LEU A 243 -2.41 6.98 -0.58
N SER A 244 -1.44 6.43 -1.32
CA SER A 244 -0.43 7.21 -2.04
C SER A 244 -0.29 6.70 -3.48
N LEU A 245 -0.74 7.53 -4.42
CA LEU A 245 -0.92 7.21 -5.85
C LEU A 245 -0.20 8.23 -6.75
N SER A 246 0.65 9.09 -6.19
CA SER A 246 1.28 10.20 -6.90
C SER A 246 2.20 9.79 -8.06
N HIS A 247 2.30 10.65 -9.08
CA HIS A 247 2.97 10.39 -10.35
C HIS A 247 2.41 9.13 -11.05
N ASN A 248 1.17 9.23 -11.52
CA ASN A 248 0.48 8.24 -12.34
C ASN A 248 -0.38 8.96 -13.40
N TYR A 249 -1.21 8.23 -14.14
CA TYR A 249 -2.12 8.76 -15.16
C TYR A 249 -3.60 8.51 -14.78
N PHE A 250 -3.92 8.50 -13.49
CA PHE A 250 -5.31 8.42 -13.01
C PHE A 250 -6.08 9.69 -13.35
N ARG A 251 -7.36 9.56 -13.69
CA ARG A 251 -8.20 10.64 -14.21
C ARG A 251 -9.62 10.63 -13.64
N GLY A 252 -10.27 11.79 -13.65
CA GLY A 252 -11.66 11.95 -13.25
C GLY A 252 -11.83 12.19 -11.75
N GLU A 253 -13.03 11.92 -11.23
CA GLU A 253 -13.38 12.16 -9.84
C GLU A 253 -12.71 11.17 -8.88
N VAL A 254 -12.47 11.62 -7.65
CA VAL A 254 -11.99 10.77 -6.54
C VAL A 254 -13.23 10.21 -5.82
N PRO A 255 -13.34 8.89 -5.60
CA PRO A 255 -14.49 8.31 -4.89
C PRO A 255 -14.68 8.88 -3.48
N ASP A 256 -15.90 8.74 -2.95
CA ASP A 256 -16.22 9.19 -1.59
C ASP A 256 -15.42 8.40 -0.54
N PHE A 257 -14.46 9.09 0.09
CA PHE A 257 -13.60 8.57 1.15
C PHE A 257 -13.98 9.14 2.53
N SER A 258 -15.17 9.74 2.68
CA SER A 258 -15.72 10.13 4.00
C SER A 258 -15.84 8.95 4.97
N ARG A 259 -16.11 7.75 4.44
CA ARG A 259 -16.12 6.47 5.19
C ARG A 259 -14.75 5.98 5.64
N LEU A 260 -13.66 6.51 5.09
CA LEU A 260 -12.30 6.09 5.46
C LEU A 260 -11.84 6.82 6.74
N THR A 261 -12.55 6.57 7.85
CA THR A 261 -12.39 7.27 9.14
C THR A 261 -11.05 7.03 9.85
N ASN A 262 -10.11 6.33 9.21
CA ASN A 262 -8.76 6.09 9.68
C ASN A 262 -7.68 6.63 8.72
N LEU A 263 -8.08 7.27 7.61
CA LEU A 263 -7.17 7.83 6.60
C LEU A 263 -6.44 9.05 7.17
N GLN A 264 -5.11 8.94 7.25
CA GLN A 264 -4.20 9.96 7.78
C GLN A 264 -3.37 10.61 6.67
N VAL A 265 -3.06 9.88 5.60
CA VAL A 265 -2.28 10.37 4.45
C VAL A 265 -3.04 10.06 3.17
N LEU A 266 -3.40 11.10 2.43
CA LEU A 266 -3.84 11.02 1.04
C LEU A 266 -2.87 11.82 0.16
N ASP A 267 -2.23 11.12 -0.77
CA ASP A 267 -1.27 11.68 -1.72
C ASP A 267 -1.63 11.27 -3.15
N LEU A 268 -2.11 12.26 -3.92
CA LEU A 268 -2.56 12.13 -5.31
C LEU A 268 -1.77 13.04 -6.26
N GLU A 269 -0.60 13.55 -5.85
CA GLU A 269 0.22 14.48 -6.66
C GLU A 269 0.44 14.00 -8.11
N ASP A 270 0.44 14.91 -9.08
CA ASP A 270 0.87 14.66 -10.47
C ASP A 270 0.05 13.54 -11.14
N ASN A 271 -1.24 13.85 -11.34
CA ASN A 271 -2.28 13.01 -11.94
C ASN A 271 -3.30 13.91 -12.68
N ASP A 272 -4.37 13.30 -13.20
CA ASP A 272 -5.45 13.94 -13.98
C ASP A 272 -6.79 14.04 -13.19
N PHE A 273 -6.75 14.07 -11.84
CA PHE A 273 -7.95 14.10 -10.99
C PHE A 273 -8.71 15.43 -11.02
N GLY A 274 -10.04 15.38 -10.95
CA GLY A 274 -10.93 16.54 -10.90
C GLY A 274 -12.34 16.26 -11.45
N THR A 275 -13.29 17.19 -11.37
CA THR A 275 -13.12 18.60 -10.98
C THR A 275 -13.41 18.92 -9.51
N GLU A 276 -14.22 18.12 -8.83
CA GLU A 276 -14.67 18.37 -7.46
C GLU A 276 -13.56 18.07 -6.43
N PHE A 277 -13.55 18.79 -5.30
CA PHE A 277 -12.67 18.46 -4.17
C PHE A 277 -13.13 17.12 -3.53
N PRO A 278 -12.20 16.19 -3.22
CA PRO A 278 -12.56 14.86 -2.69
C PRO A 278 -13.32 14.93 -1.36
N GLN A 279 -14.33 14.07 -1.20
CA GLN A 279 -15.03 13.87 0.07
C GLN A 279 -14.16 13.00 0.99
N LEU A 280 -13.83 13.48 2.19
CA LEU A 280 -12.78 12.92 3.05
C LEU A 280 -13.20 12.88 4.53
N GLY A 281 -12.61 11.95 5.28
CA GLY A 281 -12.65 11.94 6.74
C GLY A 281 -11.74 13.00 7.38
N ASN A 282 -12.02 13.38 8.64
CA ASN A 282 -11.36 14.49 9.32
C ASN A 282 -10.06 14.14 10.09
N LYS A 283 -9.57 12.90 10.03
CA LYS A 283 -8.31 12.45 10.66
C LYS A 283 -7.06 12.64 9.78
N LEU A 284 -7.17 13.45 8.72
CA LEU A 284 -6.05 13.69 7.80
C LEU A 284 -4.93 14.50 8.48
N VAL A 285 -3.72 13.97 8.39
CA VAL A 285 -2.46 14.60 8.82
C VAL A 285 -1.70 15.14 7.60
N THR A 286 -1.85 14.51 6.44
CA THR A 286 -1.27 14.97 5.17
C THR A 286 -2.27 14.80 4.03
N LEU A 287 -2.55 15.90 3.33
CA LEU A 287 -3.34 15.92 2.10
C LEU A 287 -2.53 16.60 1.00
N VAL A 288 -2.18 15.84 -0.04
CA VAL A 288 -1.47 16.32 -1.23
C VAL A 288 -2.32 16.01 -2.46
N LEU A 289 -2.81 17.07 -3.10
CA LEU A 289 -3.62 17.05 -4.32
C LEU A 289 -2.96 17.85 -5.46
N SER A 290 -1.67 18.19 -5.33
CA SER A 290 -0.97 19.09 -6.23
C SER A 290 -0.85 18.54 -7.66
N LYS A 291 -0.68 19.42 -8.66
CA LYS A 291 -0.51 19.06 -10.08
C LYS A 291 -1.64 18.15 -10.59
N ASN A 292 -2.88 18.64 -10.50
CA ASN A 292 -4.09 17.94 -10.91
C ASN A 292 -5.05 18.88 -11.66
N LYS A 293 -6.28 18.43 -11.90
CA LYS A 293 -7.34 19.12 -12.65
C LYS A 293 -8.52 19.52 -11.75
N PHE A 294 -8.33 19.55 -10.42
CA PHE A 294 -9.32 20.06 -9.48
C PHE A 294 -9.64 21.53 -9.78
N ARG A 295 -10.92 21.90 -9.73
CA ARG A 295 -11.41 23.19 -10.23
C ARG A 295 -12.35 23.92 -9.27
N ASP A 296 -13.14 23.21 -8.49
CA ASP A 296 -14.23 23.84 -7.74
C ASP A 296 -13.74 24.57 -6.48
N GLY A 297 -14.66 24.99 -5.60
CA GLY A 297 -14.30 25.62 -4.32
C GLY A 297 -13.81 24.60 -3.29
N LEU A 298 -13.05 25.05 -2.29
CA LEU A 298 -12.76 24.21 -1.12
C LEU A 298 -14.02 24.08 -0.24
N PRO A 299 -14.31 22.88 0.28
CA PRO A 299 -15.49 22.64 1.11
C PRO A 299 -15.36 23.30 2.48
N THR A 300 -16.48 23.68 3.09
CA THR A 300 -16.58 24.24 4.44
C THR A 300 -15.98 23.30 5.51
N GLU A 301 -16.06 22.00 5.25
CA GLU A 301 -15.64 20.87 6.06
C GLU A 301 -14.12 20.84 6.27
N ILE A 302 -13.32 21.51 5.43
CA ILE A 302 -11.86 21.59 5.55
C ILE A 302 -11.42 22.27 6.87
N SER A 303 -12.31 23.06 7.47
CA SER A 303 -12.15 23.68 8.80
C SER A 303 -12.13 22.67 9.97
N SER A 304 -12.58 21.43 9.73
CA SER A 304 -12.63 20.35 10.73
C SER A 304 -11.37 19.48 10.78
N TYR A 305 -10.40 19.70 9.88
CA TYR A 305 -9.21 18.87 9.74
C TYR A 305 -8.13 19.30 10.76
N TYR A 306 -8.45 19.24 12.05
CA TYR A 306 -7.59 19.73 13.14
C TYR A 306 -6.22 19.04 13.21
N GLN A 307 -6.10 17.81 12.70
CA GLN A 307 -4.86 17.02 12.68
C GLN A 307 -3.92 17.35 11.50
N LEU A 308 -4.33 18.22 10.57
CA LEU A 308 -3.67 18.43 9.29
C LEU A 308 -2.33 19.19 9.42
N GLU A 309 -1.21 18.46 9.43
CA GLU A 309 0.14 19.03 9.44
C GLU A 309 0.59 19.57 8.07
N ARG A 310 0.20 18.91 6.97
CA ARG A 310 0.58 19.26 5.59
C ARG A 310 -0.63 19.30 4.66
N LEU A 311 -0.85 20.46 4.05
CA LEU A 311 -1.81 20.66 2.97
C LEU A 311 -1.08 21.20 1.73
N ASP A 312 -1.19 20.47 0.61
CA ASP A 312 -0.64 20.90 -0.68
C ASP A 312 -1.68 20.73 -1.79
N LEU A 313 -2.15 21.85 -2.32
CA LEU A 313 -3.18 21.98 -3.35
C LEU A 313 -2.62 22.62 -4.63
N SER A 314 -1.30 22.78 -4.72
CA SER A 314 -0.64 23.61 -5.73
C SER A 314 -0.82 23.11 -7.17
N ASN A 315 -0.65 24.00 -8.15
CA ASN A 315 -0.73 23.70 -9.58
C ASN A 315 -2.06 22.99 -9.97
N ASN A 316 -3.18 23.61 -9.60
CA ASN A 316 -4.53 23.16 -9.91
C ASN A 316 -5.34 24.28 -10.58
N ASN A 317 -6.66 24.12 -10.69
CA ASN A 317 -7.58 25.14 -11.20
C ASN A 317 -8.61 25.60 -10.15
N PHE A 318 -8.39 25.35 -8.85
CA PHE A 318 -9.34 25.67 -7.78
C PHE A 318 -9.78 27.13 -7.82
N VAL A 319 -11.08 27.38 -7.61
CA VAL A 319 -11.71 28.72 -7.64
C VAL A 319 -12.39 29.06 -6.30
N GLY A 320 -13.09 30.19 -6.25
CA GLY A 320 -13.83 30.63 -5.06
C GLY A 320 -12.94 31.34 -4.04
N PRO A 321 -13.45 31.65 -2.85
CA PRO A 321 -12.66 32.32 -1.81
C PRO A 321 -11.66 31.35 -1.16
N PHE A 322 -10.42 31.79 -0.95
CA PHE A 322 -9.48 31.09 -0.07
C PHE A 322 -9.99 31.16 1.39
N PRO A 323 -10.23 30.03 2.10
CA PRO A 323 -10.68 30.06 3.49
C PRO A 323 -9.54 30.47 4.43
N PRO A 324 -9.58 31.65 5.10
CA PRO A 324 -8.44 32.12 5.90
C PRO A 324 -8.19 31.26 7.14
N CYS A 325 -9.20 30.53 7.61
CA CYS A 325 -9.07 29.57 8.71
C CYS A 325 -8.09 28.42 8.40
N LEU A 326 -7.71 28.18 7.14
CA LEU A 326 -6.59 27.28 6.79
C LEU A 326 -5.23 27.76 7.33
N LEU A 327 -5.03 29.07 7.51
CA LEU A 327 -3.83 29.61 8.15
C LEU A 327 -3.84 29.37 9.67
N ALA A 328 -5.01 29.13 10.26
CA ALA A 328 -5.25 29.05 11.70
C ALA A 328 -5.47 27.61 12.24
N LEU A 329 -5.56 26.59 11.37
CA LEU A 329 -5.65 25.18 11.77
C LEU A 329 -4.54 24.82 12.76
N PRO A 330 -4.84 24.16 13.91
CA PRO A 330 -3.92 24.10 15.04
C PRO A 330 -2.58 23.44 14.68
N SER A 331 -2.61 22.25 14.08
CA SER A 331 -1.41 21.48 13.73
C SER A 331 -0.72 21.88 12.42
N VAL A 332 -1.23 22.85 11.65
CA VAL A 332 -0.75 23.07 10.28
C VAL A 332 0.68 23.63 10.25
N THR A 333 1.58 22.90 9.59
CA THR A 333 3.01 23.24 9.48
C THR A 333 3.42 23.67 8.08
N TYR A 334 2.78 23.09 7.06
CA TYR A 334 3.03 23.34 5.65
C TYR A 334 1.69 23.57 4.95
N LEU A 335 1.52 24.75 4.38
CA LEU A 335 0.40 25.09 3.51
C LEU A 335 0.92 25.53 2.15
N ASN A 336 0.43 24.91 1.09
CA ASN A 336 0.70 25.32 -0.28
C ASN A 336 -0.60 25.33 -1.08
N VAL A 337 -0.99 26.50 -1.59
CA VAL A 337 -2.11 26.68 -2.52
C VAL A 337 -1.66 27.35 -3.82
N GLY A 338 -0.36 27.46 -4.05
CA GLY A 338 0.25 28.23 -5.13
C GLY A 338 -0.16 27.75 -6.53
N SER A 339 -0.20 28.64 -7.51
CA SER A 339 -0.64 28.36 -8.89
C SER A 339 -2.07 27.77 -8.95
N ASN A 340 -3.05 28.59 -8.55
CA ASN A 340 -4.48 28.30 -8.57
C ASN A 340 -5.26 29.56 -9.00
N LYS A 341 -6.58 29.59 -8.78
CA LYS A 341 -7.45 30.73 -9.10
C LYS A 341 -8.28 31.15 -7.88
N PHE A 342 -7.72 30.97 -6.68
CA PHE A 342 -8.35 31.40 -5.44
C PHE A 342 -8.48 32.91 -5.39
N THR A 343 -9.65 33.36 -4.98
CA THR A 343 -10.05 34.77 -4.81
C THR A 343 -10.25 35.07 -3.33
N GLY A 344 -10.74 36.27 -3.02
CA GLY A 344 -11.01 36.70 -1.64
C GLY A 344 -10.01 37.73 -1.14
N MET A 345 -10.17 38.13 0.12
CA MET A 345 -9.41 39.20 0.74
C MET A 345 -8.70 38.68 2.00
N LEU A 346 -7.40 38.96 2.08
CA LEU A 346 -6.60 38.77 3.29
C LEU A 346 -6.53 40.08 4.08
N PHE A 347 -6.40 39.95 5.40
CA PHE A 347 -6.35 41.09 6.32
C PHE A 347 -5.19 40.94 7.29
N GLU A 348 -4.52 42.05 7.60
CA GLU A 348 -3.36 42.10 8.50
C GLU A 348 -3.60 41.47 9.87
N ASN A 349 -4.86 41.50 10.35
CA ASN A 349 -5.31 41.05 11.68
C ASN A 349 -5.80 39.60 11.72
N GLN A 350 -5.76 38.86 10.61
CA GLN A 350 -6.06 37.43 10.61
C GLN A 350 -5.08 36.67 11.52
N SER A 351 -5.58 35.58 12.13
CA SER A 351 -4.77 34.71 12.98
C SER A 351 -4.09 33.61 12.16
N CYS A 352 -2.92 33.16 12.62
CA CYS A 352 -2.18 32.04 12.04
C CYS A 352 -1.80 31.07 13.15
N SER A 353 -1.66 29.78 12.83
CA SER A 353 -1.01 28.83 13.74
C SER A 353 0.45 29.25 14.04
N GLY A 354 0.89 28.92 15.25
CA GLY A 354 2.29 29.01 15.67
C GLY A 354 3.19 27.94 15.03
N GLU A 355 2.60 26.80 14.63
CA GLU A 355 3.33 25.65 14.08
C GLU A 355 3.62 25.75 12.58
N LEU A 356 3.00 26.73 11.89
CA LEU A 356 3.28 27.04 10.49
C LEU A 356 4.77 27.37 10.29
N LYS A 357 5.39 26.72 9.31
CA LYS A 357 6.79 26.89 8.91
C LYS A 357 6.91 27.31 7.44
N PHE A 358 6.01 26.82 6.57
CA PHE A 358 5.95 27.15 5.15
C PHE A 358 4.53 27.52 4.72
N VAL A 359 4.38 28.63 3.99
CA VAL A 359 3.10 29.08 3.40
C VAL A 359 3.33 29.60 1.97
N ASP A 360 2.82 28.91 0.96
CA ASP A 360 2.82 29.38 -0.42
C ASP A 360 1.38 29.71 -0.87
N LEU A 361 1.15 30.98 -1.18
CA LEU A 361 -0.10 31.55 -1.69
C LEU A 361 0.05 32.05 -3.15
N SER A 362 1.21 31.86 -3.77
CA SER A 362 1.61 32.53 -5.02
C SER A 362 0.72 32.20 -6.22
N PHE A 363 0.75 33.04 -7.26
CA PHE A 363 0.03 32.84 -8.53
C PHE A 363 -1.45 32.47 -8.32
N ASN A 364 -2.17 33.32 -7.60
CA ASN A 364 -3.60 33.26 -7.34
C ASN A 364 -4.24 34.63 -7.61
N LEU A 365 -5.51 34.81 -7.26
CA LEU A 365 -6.28 36.05 -7.45
C LEU A 365 -6.63 36.73 -6.11
N LEU A 366 -5.78 36.55 -5.09
CA LEU A 366 -5.99 37.09 -3.74
C LEU A 366 -5.79 38.62 -3.70
N THR A 367 -6.51 39.28 -2.81
CA THR A 367 -6.51 40.75 -2.63
C THR A 367 -6.36 41.14 -1.16
N GLY A 368 -6.16 42.43 -0.88
CA GLY A 368 -5.97 42.93 0.47
C GLY A 368 -4.52 42.77 0.96
N HIS A 369 -4.34 42.58 2.27
CA HIS A 369 -3.03 42.67 2.94
C HIS A 369 -2.61 41.33 3.53
N LEU A 370 -1.31 41.02 3.50
CA LEU A 370 -0.79 39.77 4.07
C LEU A 370 -0.94 39.78 5.62
N PRO A 371 -1.39 38.68 6.26
CA PRO A 371 -1.55 38.62 7.71
C PRO A 371 -0.23 38.81 8.48
N LYS A 372 -0.25 39.65 9.52
CA LYS A 372 0.97 40.00 10.29
C LYS A 372 1.62 38.80 10.99
N CYS A 373 0.85 37.75 11.27
CA CYS A 373 1.30 36.47 11.82
C CYS A 373 2.09 35.58 10.83
N LEU A 374 2.26 36.01 9.57
CA LEU A 374 3.15 35.39 8.60
C LEU A 374 4.56 36.01 8.58
N HIS A 375 4.70 37.32 8.78
CA HIS A 375 6.00 38.04 8.67
C HIS A 375 7.11 37.65 9.68
N SER A 376 6.91 36.62 10.52
CA SER A 376 7.90 36.17 11.51
C SER A 376 8.22 34.67 11.37
N LYS A 377 9.51 34.35 11.20
CA LYS A 377 10.12 33.00 11.25
C LYS A 377 9.57 31.95 10.27
N LYS A 378 8.80 32.34 9.26
CA LYS A 378 8.16 31.45 8.28
C LYS A 378 8.73 31.70 6.89
N THR A 379 8.81 30.66 6.06
CA THR A 379 9.02 30.82 4.61
C THR A 379 7.67 31.12 3.98
N ILE A 380 7.51 32.30 3.37
CA ILE A 380 6.31 32.68 2.61
C ILE A 380 6.65 33.00 1.17
N ILE A 381 5.77 32.58 0.27
CA ILE A 381 5.75 32.96 -1.15
C ILE A 381 4.35 33.49 -1.45
N SER A 382 4.24 34.70 -2.02
CA SER A 382 2.95 35.39 -2.24
C SER A 382 2.86 36.14 -3.58
N ASP A 383 3.90 36.03 -4.39
CA ASP A 383 4.09 36.61 -5.72
C ASP A 383 2.90 36.33 -6.65
N GLY A 384 2.62 37.24 -7.59
CA GLY A 384 1.64 37.01 -8.65
C GLY A 384 0.17 37.08 -8.24
N ASN A 385 -0.15 37.50 -7.01
CA ASN A 385 -1.49 37.88 -6.55
C ASN A 385 -1.78 39.36 -6.85
N CYS A 386 -2.87 39.93 -6.29
CA CYS A 386 -3.13 41.37 -6.25
C CYS A 386 -3.15 41.89 -4.80
N LEU A 387 -2.13 41.52 -4.01
CA LEU A 387 -1.99 41.97 -2.62
C LEU A 387 -1.36 43.37 -2.54
N GLU A 388 -1.76 44.15 -1.54
CA GLU A 388 -1.23 45.47 -1.25
C GLU A 388 0.06 45.35 -0.42
N ILE A 389 1.20 45.14 -1.10
CA ILE A 389 2.53 44.93 -0.51
C ILE A 389 3.51 46.02 -1.00
N GLY A 390 3.16 47.30 -0.80
CA GLY A 390 3.99 48.43 -1.20
C GLY A 390 4.28 48.47 -2.71
N ASP A 391 5.49 48.89 -3.09
CA ASP A 391 5.95 48.96 -4.49
C ASP A 391 6.47 47.61 -5.04
N ASP A 392 5.94 46.48 -4.56
CA ASP A 392 6.37 45.15 -5.02
C ASP A 392 5.84 44.79 -6.42
N GLN A 393 6.75 44.71 -7.39
CA GLN A 393 6.47 44.34 -8.78
C GLN A 393 6.14 42.85 -8.97
N SER A 394 6.23 42.01 -7.93
CA SER A 394 5.74 40.63 -7.97
C SER A 394 4.21 40.57 -8.18
N GLN A 395 3.49 41.57 -7.67
CA GLN A 395 2.03 41.63 -7.65
C GLN A 395 1.46 42.13 -8.98
N LYS A 396 0.17 41.81 -9.22
CA LYS A 396 -0.62 42.25 -10.37
C LYS A 396 -1.50 43.44 -9.95
N PRO A 397 -1.84 44.36 -10.87
CA PRO A 397 -2.79 45.43 -10.58
C PRO A 397 -4.15 44.87 -10.17
N VAL A 398 -4.81 45.44 -9.16
CA VAL A 398 -6.11 44.96 -8.63
C VAL A 398 -7.19 44.82 -9.73
N SER A 399 -7.11 45.63 -10.79
CA SER A 399 -7.98 45.51 -11.98
C SER A 399 -7.81 44.20 -12.75
N PHE A 400 -6.63 43.59 -12.75
CA PHE A 400 -6.37 42.26 -13.33
C PHE A 400 -7.11 41.19 -12.54
N CYS A 401 -6.85 41.03 -11.25
CA CYS A 401 -7.52 39.99 -10.45
C CYS A 401 -9.03 40.20 -10.39
N ARG A 402 -9.52 41.45 -10.40
CA ARG A 402 -10.96 41.73 -10.48
C ARG A 402 -11.59 41.21 -11.78
N ASN A 403 -10.92 41.35 -12.91
CA ASN A 403 -11.42 40.88 -14.20
C ASN A 403 -11.33 39.35 -14.31
N GLU A 404 -10.22 38.74 -13.89
CA GLU A 404 -10.05 37.28 -13.86
C GLU A 404 -11.02 36.61 -12.87
N ALA A 405 -11.26 37.20 -11.70
CA ALA A 405 -12.25 36.72 -10.73
C ALA A 405 -13.68 36.69 -11.32
N LEU A 406 -14.05 37.70 -12.11
CA LEU A 406 -15.33 37.72 -12.83
C LEU A 406 -15.38 36.66 -13.95
N ALA A 407 -14.25 36.35 -14.59
CA ALA A 407 -14.17 35.31 -15.62
C ALA A 407 -14.28 33.89 -15.03
N VAL A 408 -13.67 33.61 -13.87
CA VAL A 408 -13.77 32.29 -13.21
C VAL A 408 -15.07 32.10 -12.43
N GLY A 409 -15.72 33.19 -11.98
CA GLY A 409 -16.97 33.17 -11.22
C GLY A 409 -18.20 32.66 -11.99
N VAL A 410 -18.06 32.31 -13.28
CA VAL A 410 -19.12 31.73 -14.10
C VAL A 410 -18.93 30.21 -14.21
N ILE A 411 -19.50 29.46 -13.25
CA ILE A 411 -19.72 28.02 -13.38
C ILE A 411 -21.17 27.81 -13.88
N PRO A 412 -21.39 27.50 -15.17
CA PRO A 412 -22.72 27.17 -15.67
C PRO A 412 -23.10 25.75 -15.24
N HIS A 413 -23.81 25.61 -14.13
CA HIS A 413 -24.45 24.34 -13.75
C HIS A 413 -25.37 23.87 -14.89
N MET A 414 -24.97 22.84 -15.65
CA MET A 414 -25.83 22.16 -16.62
C MET A 414 -26.85 21.25 -15.94
N LYS A 415 -27.72 21.85 -15.13
CA LYS A 415 -28.92 21.21 -14.60
C LYS A 415 -29.94 21.13 -15.72
N ASN A 416 -30.22 19.93 -16.22
CA ASN A 416 -31.15 19.69 -17.33
C ASN A 416 -32.50 20.40 -17.12
N ARG A 417 -32.71 21.51 -17.84
CA ARG A 417 -34.00 22.18 -18.01
C ARG A 417 -34.11 22.74 -19.41
N GLU A 418 -35.27 22.51 -20.01
CA GLU A 418 -35.55 22.84 -21.40
C GLU A 418 -35.74 24.35 -21.61
N GLY A 419 -35.32 24.82 -22.79
CA GLY A 419 -36.07 25.84 -23.52
C GLY A 419 -36.20 27.24 -22.91
N ARG A 420 -35.09 28.00 -22.84
CA ARG A 420 -35.17 29.44 -23.16
C ARG A 420 -33.85 30.00 -23.71
N SER A 421 -33.82 30.23 -25.03
CA SER A 421 -32.71 30.94 -25.68
C SER A 421 -32.86 32.44 -25.47
N SER A 422 -31.84 33.06 -24.88
CA SER A 422 -31.65 34.51 -24.89
C SER A 422 -30.88 34.92 -26.14
N LYS A 423 -31.50 35.70 -27.03
CA LYS A 423 -30.78 36.48 -28.06
C LYS A 423 -31.34 37.89 -28.15
N ALA A 424 -30.59 38.84 -27.61
CA ALA A 424 -30.47 40.14 -28.26
C ALA A 424 -29.64 39.99 -29.55
N ALA A 425 -29.67 41.00 -30.42
CA ALA A 425 -29.02 41.04 -31.74
C ALA A 425 -29.56 40.01 -32.77
N ILE A 426 -30.60 40.42 -33.52
CA ILE A 426 -30.51 40.79 -34.95
C ILE A 426 -31.93 41.14 -35.44
N ILE A 427 -32.09 42.29 -36.11
CA ILE A 427 -33.35 42.71 -36.75
C ILE A 427 -33.12 42.78 -38.26
N ALA A 428 -33.69 41.84 -39.02
CA ALA A 428 -33.88 41.94 -40.48
C ALA A 428 -34.93 40.93 -40.98
N LEU A 429 -36.17 41.40 -41.09
CA LEU A 429 -37.27 40.98 -41.99
C LEU A 429 -37.18 39.67 -42.80
N GLY A 430 -38.21 38.83 -42.64
CA GLY A 430 -39.21 38.66 -43.71
C GLY A 430 -39.26 37.33 -44.49
N VAL A 431 -40.35 36.57 -44.30
CA VAL A 431 -40.90 35.51 -45.18
C VAL A 431 -39.95 34.30 -45.40
N ILE A 432 -40.27 33.05 -45.07
CA ILE A 432 -41.50 32.28 -45.35
C ILE A 432 -41.93 31.47 -44.11
N GLY A 433 -43.23 31.47 -43.79
CA GLY A 433 -43.81 30.57 -42.79
C GLY A 433 -44.66 29.48 -43.45
N GLY A 434 -44.39 28.20 -43.15
CA GLY A 434 -45.20 27.07 -43.61
C GLY A 434 -44.44 25.74 -43.71
N VAL A 435 -45.18 24.63 -43.76
CA VAL A 435 -44.76 23.24 -44.04
C VAL A 435 -44.04 22.46 -42.90
N VAL A 436 -42.96 22.95 -42.28
CA VAL A 436 -42.10 22.09 -41.42
C VAL A 436 -42.81 21.56 -40.14
N GLY A 437 -43.83 22.25 -39.64
CA GLY A 437 -44.56 21.85 -38.42
C GLY A 437 -45.38 20.55 -38.52
N GLY A 438 -45.63 20.02 -39.73
CA GLY A 438 -46.55 18.88 -39.91
C GLY A 438 -45.97 17.49 -39.58
N ILE A 439 -44.65 17.31 -39.63
CA ILE A 439 -44.02 15.98 -39.64
C ILE A 439 -43.68 15.47 -38.22
N ALA A 440 -43.43 16.38 -37.27
CA ALA A 440 -43.02 16.02 -35.91
C ALA A 440 -44.16 15.39 -35.05
N LEU A 441 -45.42 15.62 -35.39
CA LEU A 441 -46.56 15.17 -34.58
C LEU A 441 -46.89 13.67 -34.80
N VAL A 442 -46.58 13.13 -35.98
CA VAL A 442 -46.93 11.75 -36.37
C VAL A 442 -45.94 10.72 -35.78
N THR A 443 -44.65 11.08 -35.71
CA THR A 443 -43.60 10.19 -35.16
C THR A 443 -43.72 10.01 -33.65
N LEU A 444 -44.12 11.04 -32.91
CA LEU A 444 -44.29 10.99 -31.45
C LEU A 444 -45.39 10.00 -31.03
N ILE A 445 -46.50 9.97 -31.77
CA ILE A 445 -47.64 9.07 -31.51
C ILE A 445 -47.23 7.61 -31.77
N PHE A 446 -46.46 7.33 -32.83
CA PHE A 446 -45.99 5.98 -33.16
C PHE A 446 -45.05 5.39 -32.09
N LEU A 447 -44.21 6.23 -31.45
CA LEU A 447 -43.28 5.79 -30.41
C LEU A 447 -43.98 5.49 -29.07
N LEU A 448 -45.04 6.21 -28.71
CA LEU A 448 -45.77 5.99 -27.45
C LEU A 448 -46.54 4.65 -27.44
N VAL A 449 -47.08 4.21 -28.58
CA VAL A 449 -47.79 2.92 -28.70
C VAL A 449 -46.86 1.72 -28.42
N ARG A 450 -45.54 1.87 -28.63
CA ARG A 450 -44.59 0.74 -28.54
C ARG A 450 -44.01 0.47 -27.14
N LYS A 451 -44.33 1.29 -26.12
CA LYS A 451 -43.75 1.18 -24.76
C LYS A 451 -44.70 0.58 -23.70
N VAL A 452 -45.82 -0.02 -24.10
CA VAL A 452 -46.89 -0.52 -23.18
C VAL A 452 -46.93 -2.06 -23.09
N SER A 453 -45.91 -2.78 -23.59
CA SER A 453 -45.90 -4.25 -23.59
C SER A 453 -44.55 -4.89 -23.23
N ALA A 454 -43.96 -4.46 -22.10
CA ALA A 454 -42.83 -5.17 -21.47
C ALA A 454 -42.69 -4.81 -19.97
N SER A 455 -43.39 -5.52 -19.08
CA SER A 455 -43.08 -5.54 -17.64
C SER A 455 -43.66 -6.79 -16.96
N LYS A 456 -42.87 -7.43 -16.09
CA LYS A 456 -43.29 -8.47 -15.13
C LYS A 456 -42.42 -8.35 -13.87
N GLU A 457 -43.02 -8.52 -12.70
CA GLU A 457 -42.30 -8.51 -11.41
C GLU A 457 -41.43 -9.75 -11.18
N ILE A 458 -40.37 -9.57 -10.37
CA ILE A 458 -39.83 -10.58 -9.44
C ILE A 458 -39.65 -9.89 -8.07
N LYS A 459 -39.73 -10.63 -6.96
CA LYS A 459 -39.82 -10.10 -5.58
C LYS A 459 -38.93 -10.88 -4.58
N LYS A 460 -38.51 -10.19 -3.49
CA LYS A 460 -38.05 -10.72 -2.18
C LYS A 460 -36.66 -11.42 -2.16
N TYR A 461 -35.93 -11.55 -1.04
CA TYR A 461 -36.08 -11.15 0.39
C TYR A 461 -34.66 -10.85 1.01
N PRO A 462 -34.52 -10.27 2.23
CA PRO A 462 -33.24 -9.92 2.85
C PRO A 462 -32.70 -10.91 3.90
N THR A 463 -31.40 -10.82 4.20
CA THR A 463 -30.67 -11.49 5.30
C THR A 463 -29.71 -10.45 5.91
N ARG A 464 -29.94 -9.91 7.12
CA ARG A 464 -29.75 -10.45 8.49
C ARG A 464 -28.28 -10.45 8.95
N LEU A 465 -28.01 -9.67 10.00
CA LEU A 465 -26.70 -9.46 10.63
C LEU A 465 -26.16 -10.70 11.34
N ILE A 466 -24.83 -10.81 11.40
CA ILE A 466 -24.09 -11.49 12.46
C ILE A 466 -23.01 -10.49 12.94
N MET A 467 -22.78 -10.44 14.25
CA MET A 467 -21.83 -9.58 14.93
C MET A 467 -20.97 -10.47 15.81
N GLU A 468 -19.64 -10.38 15.67
CA GLU A 468 -18.70 -11.07 16.55
C GLU A 468 -17.44 -10.22 16.72
N ASP A 469 -16.81 -10.31 17.88
CA ASP A 469 -15.88 -9.31 18.42
C ASP A 469 -14.46 -9.89 18.52
N ALA A 470 -13.42 -9.12 18.16
CA ALA A 470 -12.05 -9.62 18.03
C ALA A 470 -10.99 -8.59 18.45
N SER A 471 -10.20 -8.98 19.46
CA SER A 471 -9.27 -8.13 20.22
C SER A 471 -8.17 -7.41 19.45
N THR A 472 -7.88 -6.18 19.89
CA THR A 472 -6.71 -5.35 19.52
C THR A 472 -5.36 -5.94 19.93
N GLY A 473 -4.31 -5.76 19.12
CA GLY A 473 -2.92 -5.99 19.54
C GLY A 473 -1.83 -5.56 18.55
N TYR A 474 -0.72 -5.01 19.06
CA TYR A 474 0.59 -4.81 18.39
C TYR A 474 0.71 -3.87 17.16
N PRO A 475 0.36 -2.56 17.26
CA PRO A 475 0.58 -1.59 16.18
C PRO A 475 2.05 -1.15 16.00
N SER A 476 2.89 -1.24 17.03
CA SER A 476 4.16 -0.49 17.10
C SER A 476 5.28 -0.96 16.15
N LYS A 477 5.25 -2.22 15.69
CA LYS A 477 6.31 -2.77 14.83
C LYS A 477 6.00 -2.68 13.33
N LEU A 478 4.71 -2.63 12.95
CA LEU A 478 4.27 -2.49 11.56
C LEU A 478 4.68 -1.13 10.95
N LEU A 479 4.63 -0.08 11.77
CA LEU A 479 4.84 1.31 11.36
C LEU A 479 6.29 1.65 10.97
N GLN A 480 7.28 0.97 11.57
CA GLN A 480 8.70 1.23 11.27
C GLN A 480 9.05 0.86 9.82
N ASP A 481 8.49 -0.21 9.27
CA ASP A 481 8.72 -0.59 7.87
C ASP A 481 7.89 0.24 6.88
N ALA A 482 6.68 0.68 7.26
CA ALA A 482 5.89 1.63 6.46
C ALA A 482 6.64 2.98 6.28
N SER A 483 7.34 3.46 7.31
CA SER A 483 8.13 4.70 7.23
C SER A 483 9.24 4.66 6.16
N LYS A 484 9.79 3.48 5.85
CA LYS A 484 10.83 3.29 4.83
C LYS A 484 10.27 3.46 3.40
N VAL A 485 8.96 3.27 3.21
CA VAL A 485 8.28 3.44 1.92
C VAL A 485 8.13 4.94 1.61
N LEU A 486 7.58 5.71 2.55
CA LEU A 486 7.18 7.11 2.34
C LEU A 486 8.36 8.11 2.23
N GLN A 487 9.58 7.70 2.56
CA GLN A 487 10.82 8.52 2.67
C GLN A 487 11.31 9.26 1.39
N PHE A 488 10.53 9.34 0.32
CA PHE A 488 10.94 9.98 -0.95
C PHE A 488 10.49 11.44 -1.11
N HIS A 489 9.60 11.99 -0.27
CA HIS A 489 9.18 13.42 -0.35
C HIS A 489 8.86 14.12 0.99
N LEU A 490 9.11 13.49 2.15
CA LEU A 490 8.88 14.08 3.47
C LEU A 490 10.15 14.06 4.35
N PRO A 491 10.46 15.15 5.08
CA PRO A 491 11.63 15.21 5.96
C PRO A 491 11.44 14.37 7.22
N SER A 492 12.54 13.77 7.72
CA SER A 492 12.55 12.75 8.77
C SER A 492 11.91 13.15 10.10
N SER A 493 11.73 14.44 10.37
CA SER A 493 11.14 14.97 11.61
C SER A 493 9.61 14.95 11.66
N MET A 494 8.91 14.79 10.53
CA MET A 494 7.44 14.77 10.51
C MET A 494 6.87 13.37 10.83
N PHE A 495 7.59 12.30 10.48
CA PHE A 495 7.15 10.92 10.73
C PHE A 495 7.03 10.55 12.22
N THR A 496 7.71 11.27 13.11
CA THR A 496 7.60 11.09 14.57
C THR A 496 6.37 11.77 15.18
N SER A 497 5.82 12.80 14.54
CA SER A 497 4.63 13.52 15.03
C SER A 497 3.34 12.76 14.73
N ALA A 498 3.16 12.37 13.46
CA ALA A 498 1.95 11.72 12.94
C ALA A 498 1.63 10.34 13.56
N LEU A 499 2.50 9.79 14.40
CA LEU A 499 2.40 8.45 14.98
C LEU A 499 2.40 8.41 16.52
N LEU A 500 2.34 9.58 17.19
CA LEU A 500 2.36 9.71 18.65
C LEU A 500 1.31 10.69 19.21
N PHE A 501 0.10 10.67 18.65
CA PHE A 501 -1.07 11.34 19.25
C PHE A 501 -2.28 10.41 19.34
N ASP A 502 -2.67 10.13 20.58
CA ASP A 502 -4.01 9.72 20.99
C ASP A 502 -4.36 10.50 22.27
N ASP A 503 -5.65 10.70 22.55
CA ASP A 503 -6.18 11.47 23.68
C ASP A 503 -5.54 12.85 23.96
N THR A 504 -5.91 13.88 23.18
CA THR A 504 -6.77 14.99 23.68
C THR A 504 -6.96 16.10 22.63
N ILE A 505 -8.22 16.48 22.40
CA ILE A 505 -8.70 17.87 22.27
C ILE A 505 -10.23 17.82 22.20
N SER A 506 -10.88 18.62 23.05
CA SER A 506 -12.30 18.95 22.98
C SER A 506 -12.45 20.41 23.44
N ILE A 507 -13.56 21.05 23.10
CA ILE A 507 -13.83 22.48 23.38
C ILE A 507 -12.98 23.47 22.54
N GLU A 508 -13.01 23.34 21.21
CA GLU A 508 -12.66 24.49 20.32
C GLU A 508 -13.49 24.59 19.02
N THR A 509 -14.34 23.60 18.72
CA THR A 509 -15.17 23.50 17.51
C THR A 509 -16.00 24.76 17.23
N GLU A 510 -16.60 25.34 18.27
CA GLU A 510 -17.54 26.46 18.16
C GLU A 510 -16.87 27.81 17.86
N ARG A 511 -15.56 27.95 18.13
CA ARG A 511 -14.77 29.15 17.76
C ARG A 511 -14.29 29.11 16.32
N MET A 512 -13.95 27.93 15.81
CA MET A 512 -13.42 27.78 14.44
C MET A 512 -14.46 28.08 13.37
N THR A 513 -15.73 27.72 13.57
CA THR A 513 -16.80 28.03 12.60
C THR A 513 -16.97 29.54 12.39
N LEU A 514 -16.82 30.34 13.46
CA LEU A 514 -16.87 31.82 13.42
C LEU A 514 -15.63 32.48 12.77
N LEU A 515 -14.60 31.70 12.41
CA LEU A 515 -13.42 32.17 11.67
C LEU A 515 -13.45 31.82 10.17
N CYS A 516 -14.45 31.04 9.73
CA CYS A 516 -14.67 30.69 8.32
C CYS A 516 -15.95 31.34 7.75
N SER A 517 -16.65 32.19 8.51
CA SER A 517 -17.91 32.88 8.16
C SER A 517 -17.74 34.40 8.11
#